data_AF-A0A2A9PRS0-F1
#
_entry.id   AF-A0A2A9PRS0-F1
#
_cell.length_a   1.000
_cell.length_b   1.000
_cell.length_c   1.000
_cell.angle_alpha   90.00
_cell.angle_beta   90.00
_cell.angle_gamma   90.00
#
_symmetry.space_group_name_H-M   'P 1'
#
loop_
_entity.id
_entity.type
_entity.pdbx_description
1 polymer ?
#
loop_
_entity_poly.entity_id
_entity_poly.type
_entity_poly.pdbx_seq_one_letter_code
_entity_poly.pdbx_strand_id
1 'polypeptide(L)'
;MSTIASPRDRPLPRRLPSTTTEANGSSSSSASPHAPPKARSNRAALREYYNLRSSPVPQRIDLPDSEVPTGELDVDDFDAAAYVHEFASRAGIEDLLRLYTRVVAEVRALDAEKKALVYDNYSKLISATETIRKMRASMDPLKPLASTLDPVIAQIYSQASSMREALRHSMPAPDSDEAKARDARARRRRTRQLAAEALAMPKRLRDLVQQGREDEARKQWDLPRRLLVSWRDKGVGGEDVQSCIDEGDAVFAPASEAEGPGR
;
A
#
# COMPACT_ATOMS: atom_id res chain seq x y z
N MET A 1 -53.82 -22.13 44.35
CA MET A 1 -53.45 -23.55 44.25
C MET A 1 -52.21 -23.60 43.37
N SER A 2 -50.97 -23.56 43.89
CA SER A 2 -50.24 -24.66 44.56
C SER A 2 -50.23 -25.92 43.68
N THR A 3 -49.13 -26.59 43.30
CA THR A 3 -47.73 -26.58 43.74
C THR A 3 -46.94 -27.60 42.89
N ILE A 4 -45.64 -27.33 42.66
CA ILE A 4 -44.47 -28.25 42.78
C ILE A 4 -44.28 -29.41 41.78
N ALA A 5 -43.15 -29.35 41.04
CA ALA A 5 -42.00 -30.29 41.08
C ALA A 5 -41.21 -30.19 39.76
N SER A 6 -39.88 -30.23 39.65
CA SER A 6 -38.71 -30.04 40.50
C SER A 6 -37.51 -30.06 39.52
N PRO A 7 -36.48 -29.21 39.65
CA PRO A 7 -35.30 -29.25 38.80
C PRO A 7 -34.36 -30.36 39.30
N ARG A 8 -33.94 -31.27 38.41
CA ARG A 8 -32.87 -32.22 38.75
C ARG A 8 -31.51 -31.53 38.63
N ASP A 9 -31.09 -30.94 39.75
CA ASP A 9 -29.68 -30.73 40.09
C ASP A 9 -28.96 -32.09 40.20
N ARG A 10 -27.80 -32.22 39.54
CA ARG A 10 -26.78 -33.20 39.92
C ARG A 10 -25.37 -32.59 39.83
N PRO A 11 -24.47 -33.01 40.73
CA PRO A 11 -23.53 -32.10 41.37
C PRO A 11 -22.18 -32.00 40.67
N LEU A 12 -21.59 -30.81 40.76
CA LEU A 12 -20.19 -30.52 40.45
C LEU A 12 -19.26 -31.17 41.49
N PRO A 13 -18.12 -31.76 41.11
CA PRO A 13 -17.05 -31.99 42.08
C PRO A 13 -16.29 -30.68 42.31
N ARG A 14 -16.46 -30.12 43.51
CA ARG A 14 -15.64 -29.05 44.07
C ARG A 14 -14.26 -29.61 44.42
N ARG A 15 -13.21 -29.22 43.70
CA ARG A 15 -11.81 -29.46 44.11
C ARG A 15 -11.12 -28.12 44.37
N LEU A 16 -10.72 -27.93 45.63
CA LEU A 16 -9.90 -26.84 46.14
C LEU A 16 -8.47 -26.95 45.57
N PRO A 17 -7.74 -25.85 45.32
CA PRO A 17 -6.31 -25.90 45.13
C PRO A 17 -5.61 -25.71 46.49
N SER A 18 -4.89 -26.73 46.93
CA SER A 18 -3.84 -26.61 47.94
C SER A 18 -2.48 -26.81 47.26
N THR A 19 -1.51 -26.09 47.80
CA THR A 19 -0.21 -25.72 47.25
C THR A 19 0.85 -26.84 47.30
N THR A 20 1.94 -26.57 46.57
CA THR A 20 3.31 -27.15 46.65
C THR A 20 3.55 -28.58 46.17
N THR A 21 4.28 -28.73 45.06
CA THR A 21 5.62 -29.35 45.02
C THR A 21 6.20 -29.31 43.60
N GLU A 22 7.44 -28.85 43.50
CA GLU A 22 8.27 -28.92 42.30
C GLU A 22 8.70 -30.37 42.01
N ALA A 23 8.71 -30.77 40.74
CA ALA A 23 9.73 -31.69 40.21
C ALA A 23 9.72 -31.68 38.67
N ASN A 24 10.88 -31.28 38.17
CA ASN A 24 11.48 -31.36 36.85
C ASN A 24 11.03 -32.54 35.94
N GLY A 25 10.77 -32.22 34.66
CA GLY A 25 10.48 -33.20 33.60
C GLY A 25 10.56 -32.54 32.23
N SER A 26 11.78 -32.32 31.75
CA SER A 26 12.11 -31.81 30.42
C SER A 26 11.66 -32.80 29.33
N SER A 27 10.76 -32.35 28.45
CA SER A 27 10.69 -32.85 27.07
C SER A 27 10.43 -31.69 26.12
N SER A 28 11.44 -31.42 25.32
CA SER A 28 11.49 -30.41 24.27
C SER A 28 10.56 -30.79 23.12
N SER A 29 9.53 -29.98 22.89
CA SER A 29 8.94 -29.82 21.56
C SER A 29 8.78 -28.33 21.27
N SER A 30 9.49 -27.90 20.24
CA SER A 30 9.52 -26.53 19.73
C SER A 30 8.12 -26.11 19.24
N ALA A 31 7.50 -25.16 19.94
CA ALA A 31 6.31 -24.47 19.45
C ALA A 31 6.47 -22.96 19.69
N SER A 32 6.47 -22.19 18.60
CA SER A 32 6.59 -20.73 18.57
C SER A 32 5.53 -20.03 19.46
N PRO A 33 5.85 -18.87 20.08
CA PRO A 33 5.07 -18.29 21.17
C PRO A 33 3.92 -17.35 20.71
N HIS A 34 3.30 -17.58 19.55
CA HIS A 34 2.32 -16.65 18.97
C HIS A 34 0.99 -17.30 18.54
N ALA A 35 0.36 -18.04 19.45
CA ALA A 35 -1.05 -18.37 19.33
C ALA A 35 -1.74 -18.27 20.70
N PRO A 36 -2.89 -17.57 20.83
CA PRO A 36 -3.61 -17.53 22.10
C PRO A 36 -4.16 -18.95 22.42
N PRO A 37 -3.89 -19.49 23.63
CA PRO A 37 -4.23 -20.88 23.98
C PRO A 37 -5.75 -21.16 24.01
N LYS A 38 -6.59 -20.12 24.03
CA LYS A 38 -8.05 -20.23 24.22
C LYS A 38 -8.84 -20.58 22.95
N ALA A 39 -8.36 -20.18 21.76
CA ALA A 39 -9.08 -20.45 20.51
C ALA A 39 -9.01 -21.93 20.13
N ARG A 40 -7.84 -22.57 20.34
CA ARG A 40 -7.66 -24.02 20.14
C ARG A 40 -8.42 -24.83 21.17
N SER A 41 -8.49 -24.37 22.44
CA SER A 41 -9.27 -25.05 23.49
C SER A 41 -10.77 -24.97 23.25
N ASN A 42 -11.30 -23.80 22.87
CA ASN A 42 -12.74 -23.64 22.59
C ASN A 42 -13.16 -24.46 21.36
N ARG A 43 -12.34 -24.46 20.30
CA ARG A 43 -12.56 -25.31 19.12
C ARG A 43 -12.49 -26.80 19.46
N ALA A 44 -11.60 -27.21 20.37
CA ALA A 44 -11.51 -28.59 20.85
C ALA A 44 -12.70 -28.98 21.74
N ALA A 45 -13.13 -28.10 22.64
CA ALA A 45 -14.30 -28.30 23.50
C ALA A 45 -15.59 -28.47 22.67
N LEU A 46 -15.75 -27.70 21.60
CA LEU A 46 -16.87 -27.86 20.65
C LEU A 46 -16.82 -29.21 19.92
N ARG A 47 -15.64 -29.68 19.50
CA ARG A 47 -15.51 -31.02 18.89
C ARG A 47 -15.87 -32.14 19.87
N GLU A 48 -15.51 -31.96 21.13
CA GLU A 48 -15.76 -32.93 22.19
C GLU A 48 -17.23 -32.94 22.62
N TYR A 49 -17.86 -31.77 22.77
CA TYR A 49 -19.29 -31.64 23.06
C TYR A 49 -20.17 -32.34 22.02
N TYR A 50 -19.79 -32.26 20.74
CA TYR A 50 -20.50 -32.92 19.65
C TYR A 50 -19.99 -34.34 19.33
N ASN A 51 -19.08 -34.89 20.13
CA ASN A 51 -18.48 -36.23 19.94
C ASN A 51 -17.94 -36.49 18.52
N LEU A 52 -17.47 -35.44 17.83
CA LEU A 52 -16.98 -35.50 16.45
C LEU A 52 -15.60 -36.18 16.31
N ARG A 53 -15.08 -36.78 17.39
CA ARG A 53 -13.79 -37.49 17.41
C ARG A 53 -13.86 -38.91 16.81
N SER A 54 -15.05 -39.47 16.59
CA SER A 54 -15.22 -40.90 16.23
C SER A 54 -16.07 -41.19 15.00
N SER A 55 -16.32 -40.20 14.13
CA SER A 55 -17.00 -40.49 12.85
C SER A 55 -15.98 -40.53 11.71
N PRO A 56 -15.83 -41.65 10.97
CA PRO A 56 -15.11 -41.63 9.72
C PRO A 56 -15.84 -40.66 8.81
N VAL A 57 -15.16 -39.56 8.50
CA VAL A 57 -15.64 -38.41 7.74
C VAL A 57 -16.50 -38.88 6.55
N PRO A 58 -17.82 -38.60 6.49
CA PRO A 58 -18.46 -38.54 5.19
C PRO A 58 -17.80 -37.35 4.47
N GLN A 59 -17.24 -37.64 3.30
CA GLN A 59 -16.58 -36.66 2.45
C GLN A 59 -17.45 -35.42 2.37
N ARG A 60 -16.85 -34.26 2.63
CA ARG A 60 -17.53 -32.97 2.53
C ARG A 60 -17.85 -32.75 1.05
N ILE A 61 -19.09 -33.06 0.68
CA ILE A 61 -19.61 -32.79 -0.64
C ILE A 61 -20.06 -31.32 -0.61
N ASP A 62 -19.16 -30.40 -0.97
CA ASP A 62 -19.54 -29.04 -1.31
C ASP A 62 -20.27 -29.10 -2.68
N LEU A 63 -21.55 -29.46 -2.66
CA LEU A 63 -22.43 -29.36 -3.83
C LEU A 63 -23.24 -28.06 -3.74
N PRO A 64 -23.12 -27.13 -4.71
CA PRO A 64 -24.19 -26.16 -4.95
C PRO A 64 -25.36 -26.93 -5.57
N ASP A 65 -26.55 -26.81 -4.99
CA ASP A 65 -27.80 -27.49 -5.41
C ASP A 65 -27.74 -29.02 -5.44
N SER A 66 -27.60 -29.65 -4.27
CA SER A 66 -28.01 -31.04 -4.10
C SER A 66 -29.47 -31.04 -3.63
N GLU A 67 -30.42 -30.98 -4.56
CA GLU A 67 -31.78 -31.50 -4.31
C GLU A 67 -31.63 -33.00 -4.06
N VAL A 68 -31.45 -33.38 -2.78
CA VAL A 68 -31.66 -34.76 -2.35
C VAL A 68 -33.12 -35.05 -2.69
N PRO A 69 -33.42 -36.06 -3.53
CA PRO A 69 -34.81 -36.41 -3.80
C PRO A 69 -35.52 -36.64 -2.47
N THR A 70 -36.53 -35.82 -2.18
CA THR A 70 -37.34 -35.97 -0.97
C THR A 70 -37.97 -37.35 -1.02
N GLY A 71 -37.63 -38.19 -0.03
CA GLY A 71 -38.15 -39.54 0.05
C GLY A 71 -39.65 -39.52 0.35
N GLU A 72 -40.30 -40.67 0.23
CA GLU A 72 -41.71 -40.85 0.64
C GLU A 72 -41.96 -40.47 2.12
N LEU A 73 -40.89 -40.43 2.93
CA LEU A 73 -40.90 -40.04 4.35
C LEU A 73 -40.73 -38.54 4.58
N ASP A 74 -40.35 -37.77 3.56
CA ASP A 74 -40.02 -36.33 3.65
C ASP A 74 -41.16 -35.42 3.16
N VAL A 75 -42.37 -35.97 3.00
CA VAL A 75 -43.57 -35.22 2.57
C VAL A 75 -44.14 -34.44 3.76
N ASP A 76 -44.56 -33.19 3.53
CA ASP A 76 -45.03 -32.28 4.59
C ASP A 76 -46.19 -32.84 5.44
N ASP A 77 -47.07 -33.65 4.84
CA ASP A 77 -48.23 -34.30 5.50
C ASP A 77 -47.98 -35.79 5.84
N PHE A 78 -46.73 -36.18 6.08
CA PHE A 78 -46.37 -37.57 6.38
C PHE A 78 -47.06 -38.11 7.65
N ASP A 79 -47.96 -39.08 7.49
CA ASP A 79 -48.57 -39.82 8.60
C ASP A 79 -47.80 -41.12 8.89
N ALA A 80 -46.96 -41.07 9.92
CA ALA A 80 -46.16 -42.20 10.36
C ALA A 80 -47.01 -43.42 10.77
N ALA A 81 -48.20 -43.20 11.37
CA ALA A 81 -49.04 -44.30 11.84
C ALA A 81 -49.70 -45.03 10.66
N ALA A 82 -50.22 -44.29 9.68
CA ALA A 82 -50.78 -44.86 8.46
C ALA A 82 -49.71 -45.60 7.64
N TYR A 83 -48.54 -44.99 7.46
CA TYR A 83 -47.42 -45.59 6.73
C TYR A 83 -46.95 -46.91 7.36
N VAL A 84 -46.75 -46.94 8.68
CA VAL A 84 -46.32 -48.15 9.39
C VAL A 84 -47.42 -49.23 9.34
N HIS A 85 -48.69 -48.85 9.47
CA HIS A 85 -49.80 -49.79 9.38
C HIS A 85 -49.93 -50.42 7.98
N GLU A 86 -49.85 -49.61 6.92
CA GLU A 86 -49.87 -50.09 5.54
C GLU A 86 -48.67 -51.00 5.27
N PHE A 87 -47.46 -50.58 5.67
CA PHE A 87 -46.25 -51.36 5.49
C PHE A 87 -46.30 -52.70 6.23
N ALA A 88 -46.77 -52.71 7.49
CA ALA A 88 -46.91 -53.93 8.29
C ALA A 88 -48.00 -54.87 7.76
N SER A 89 -49.02 -54.34 7.07
CA SER A 89 -50.08 -55.16 6.46
C SER A 89 -49.62 -55.90 5.19
N ARG A 90 -48.59 -55.38 4.50
CA ARG A 90 -48.09 -55.89 3.22
C ARG A 90 -46.74 -56.61 3.31
N ALA A 91 -45.89 -56.23 4.26
CA ALA A 91 -44.51 -56.69 4.36
C ALA A 91 -44.31 -57.77 5.44
N GLY A 92 -43.28 -58.60 5.28
CA GLY A 92 -42.90 -59.60 6.28
C GLY A 92 -42.15 -58.99 7.46
N ILE A 93 -41.99 -59.75 8.54
CA ILE A 93 -41.25 -59.31 9.74
C ILE A 93 -39.78 -58.99 9.44
N GLU A 94 -39.19 -59.69 8.46
CA GLU A 94 -37.83 -59.44 7.99
C GLU A 94 -37.70 -58.06 7.34
N ASP A 95 -38.68 -57.70 6.48
CA ASP A 95 -38.71 -56.40 5.81
C ASP A 95 -38.92 -55.26 6.82
N LEU A 96 -39.75 -55.47 7.85
CA LEU A 96 -39.93 -54.54 8.95
C LEU A 96 -38.63 -54.31 9.73
N LEU A 97 -37.86 -55.37 9.97
CA LEU A 97 -36.58 -55.29 10.68
C LEU A 97 -35.49 -54.62 9.82
N ARG A 98 -35.50 -54.85 8.50
CA ARG A 98 -34.65 -54.13 7.54
C ARG A 98 -35.00 -52.65 7.49
N LEU A 99 -36.29 -52.29 7.47
CA LEU A 99 -36.74 -50.91 7.50
C LEU A 99 -36.33 -50.23 8.82
N TYR A 100 -36.56 -50.89 9.96
CA TYR A 100 -36.14 -50.39 11.27
C TYR A 100 -34.64 -50.10 11.33
N THR A 101 -33.81 -51.05 10.90
CA THR A 101 -32.34 -50.88 10.92
C THR A 101 -31.89 -49.76 9.99
N ARG A 102 -32.51 -49.61 8.81
CA ARG A 102 -32.27 -48.50 7.89
C ARG A 102 -32.60 -47.15 8.53
N VAL A 103 -33.83 -46.98 9.03
CA VAL A 103 -34.28 -45.71 9.64
C VAL A 103 -33.43 -45.35 10.85
N VAL A 104 -33.07 -46.32 11.69
CA VAL A 104 -32.17 -46.08 12.83
C VAL A 104 -30.77 -45.64 12.37
N ALA A 105 -30.26 -46.19 11.26
CA ALA A 105 -29.00 -45.76 10.68
C ALA A 105 -29.08 -44.33 10.11
N GLU A 106 -30.16 -44.01 9.39
CA GLU A 106 -30.43 -42.68 8.84
C GLU A 106 -30.57 -41.62 9.94
N VAL A 107 -31.34 -41.90 11.01
CA VAL A 107 -31.46 -41.00 12.17
C VAL A 107 -30.10 -40.70 12.81
N ARG A 108 -29.23 -41.71 12.93
CA ARG A 108 -27.87 -41.51 13.45
C ARG A 108 -26.99 -40.72 12.50
N ALA A 109 -27.12 -40.94 11.20
CA ALA A 109 -26.41 -40.19 10.17
C ALA A 109 -26.82 -38.70 10.17
N LEU A 110 -28.12 -38.42 10.20
CA LEU A 110 -28.68 -37.07 10.27
C LEU A 110 -28.28 -36.34 11.56
N ASP A 111 -28.27 -37.04 12.71
CA ASP A 111 -27.78 -36.45 13.96
C ASP A 111 -26.28 -36.12 13.89
N ALA A 112 -25.48 -36.99 13.28
CA ALA A 112 -24.05 -36.73 13.07
C ALA A 112 -23.82 -35.54 12.12
N GLU A 113 -24.60 -35.46 11.03
CA GLU A 113 -24.55 -34.36 10.07
C GLU A 113 -24.97 -33.03 10.72
N LYS A 114 -26.09 -33.00 11.44
CA LYS A 114 -26.53 -31.84 12.22
C LYS A 114 -25.45 -31.35 13.16
N LYS A 115 -24.82 -32.26 13.91
CA LYS A 115 -23.71 -31.94 14.82
C LYS A 115 -22.50 -31.38 14.07
N ALA A 116 -22.18 -31.92 12.90
CA ALA A 116 -21.09 -31.43 12.05
C ALA A 116 -21.37 -30.02 11.49
N LEU A 117 -22.59 -29.76 11.02
CA LEU A 117 -23.02 -28.46 10.52
C LEU A 117 -22.95 -27.39 11.61
N VAL A 118 -23.49 -27.71 12.79
CA VAL A 118 -23.45 -26.81 13.95
C VAL A 118 -22.01 -26.53 14.36
N TYR A 119 -21.15 -27.55 14.39
CA TYR A 119 -19.73 -27.38 14.66
C TYR A 119 -19.05 -26.46 13.65
N ASP A 120 -19.28 -26.67 12.35
CA ASP A 120 -18.68 -25.86 11.30
C ASP A 120 -19.14 -24.40 11.37
N ASN A 121 -20.44 -24.17 11.59
CA ASN A 121 -21.00 -22.82 11.72
C ASN A 121 -20.41 -22.08 12.93
N TYR A 122 -20.43 -22.69 14.12
CA TYR A 122 -19.84 -22.06 15.31
C TYR A 122 -18.32 -21.93 15.21
N SER A 123 -17.62 -22.89 14.61
CA SER A 123 -16.17 -22.79 14.38
C SER A 123 -15.84 -21.62 13.44
N LYS A 124 -16.64 -21.39 12.40
CA LYS A 124 -16.50 -20.24 11.50
C LYS A 124 -16.76 -18.92 12.23
N LEU A 125 -17.82 -18.82 13.03
CA LEU A 125 -18.16 -17.62 13.80
C LEU A 125 -17.08 -17.28 14.84
N ILE A 126 -16.57 -18.27 15.55
CA ILE A 126 -15.45 -18.10 16.49
C ILE A 126 -14.18 -17.65 15.76
N SER A 127 -13.89 -18.20 14.59
CA SER A 127 -12.72 -17.79 13.81
C SER A 127 -12.85 -16.35 13.29
N ALA A 128 -14.05 -15.97 12.83
CA ALA A 128 -14.33 -14.62 12.35
C ALA A 128 -14.21 -13.59 13.47
N THR A 129 -14.79 -13.88 14.64
CA THR A 129 -14.69 -12.99 15.82
C THR A 129 -13.25 -12.83 16.31
N GLU A 130 -12.44 -13.89 16.29
CA GLU A 130 -11.01 -13.81 16.61
C GLU A 130 -10.24 -12.99 15.57
N THR A 131 -10.59 -13.11 14.29
CA THR A 131 -10.01 -12.29 13.22
C THR A 131 -10.31 -10.81 13.44
N ILE A 132 -11.56 -10.46 13.78
CA ILE A 132 -11.95 -9.08 14.12
C ILE A 132 -11.16 -8.59 15.33
N ARG A 133 -11.00 -9.43 16.37
CA ARG A 133 -10.21 -9.08 17.56
C ARG A 133 -8.75 -8.79 17.19
N LYS A 134 -8.14 -9.63 16.36
CA LYS A 134 -6.77 -9.45 15.87
C LYS A 134 -6.64 -8.18 15.03
N MET A 135 -7.57 -7.93 14.12
CA MET A 135 -7.60 -6.70 13.29
C MET A 135 -7.67 -5.45 14.16
N ARG A 136 -8.54 -5.45 15.19
CA ARG A 136 -8.63 -4.33 16.14
C ARG A 136 -7.34 -4.13 16.93
N ALA A 137 -6.77 -5.21 17.44
CA ALA A 137 -5.49 -5.17 18.16
C ALA A 137 -4.30 -4.77 17.27
N SER A 138 -4.34 -5.03 15.96
CA SER A 138 -3.36 -4.54 14.99
C SER A 138 -3.60 -3.11 14.51
N MET A 139 -4.81 -2.58 14.71
CA MET A 139 -5.14 -1.19 14.35
C MET A 139 -4.93 -0.21 15.51
N ASP A 140 -5.04 -0.66 16.77
CA ASP A 140 -4.59 0.11 17.94
C ASP A 140 -3.11 0.57 17.87
N PRO A 141 -2.14 -0.23 17.38
CA PRO A 141 -0.77 0.20 17.16
C PRO A 141 -0.57 1.03 15.88
N LEU A 142 -1.61 1.51 15.18
CA LEU A 142 -1.45 2.63 14.24
C LEU A 142 -1.40 4.01 14.95
N LYS A 143 -1.79 4.09 16.23
CA LYS A 143 -1.56 5.29 17.05
C LYS A 143 -0.08 5.70 17.18
N PRO A 144 0.91 4.81 17.41
CA PRO A 144 2.31 5.21 17.47
C PRO A 144 2.84 5.79 16.16
N LEU A 145 2.34 5.37 14.99
CA LEU A 145 2.81 5.92 13.70
C LEU A 145 2.32 7.37 13.49
N ALA A 146 1.08 7.67 13.90
CA ALA A 146 0.62 9.06 14.01
C ALA A 146 1.37 9.83 15.11
N SER A 147 1.66 9.19 16.26
CA SER A 147 2.42 9.78 17.37
C SER A 147 3.88 10.09 17.01
N THR A 148 4.46 9.42 16.01
CA THR A 148 5.82 9.71 15.53
C THR A 148 5.87 10.81 14.48
N LEU A 149 4.75 11.16 13.85
CA LEU A 149 4.73 12.15 12.77
C LEU A 149 4.84 13.57 13.30
N ASP A 150 4.08 13.91 14.35
CA ASP A 150 4.10 15.22 15.00
C ASP A 150 5.51 15.66 15.48
N PRO A 151 6.29 14.83 16.20
CA PRO A 151 7.64 15.21 16.62
C PRO A 151 8.61 15.32 15.44
N VAL A 152 8.46 14.51 14.39
CA VAL A 152 9.29 14.62 13.18
C VAL A 152 9.00 15.92 12.44
N ILE A 153 7.72 16.30 12.30
CA ILE A 153 7.33 17.58 11.70
C ILE A 153 7.87 18.74 12.52
N ALA A 154 7.75 18.68 13.84
CA ALA A 154 8.31 19.70 14.74
C ALA A 154 9.83 19.82 14.62
N GLN A 155 10.54 18.69 14.48
CA GLN A 155 11.98 18.66 14.25
C GLN A 155 12.37 19.26 12.88
N ILE A 156 11.64 18.94 11.82
CA ILE A 156 11.88 19.52 10.50
C ILE A 156 11.66 21.03 10.54
N TYR A 157 10.60 21.49 11.20
CA TYR A 157 10.32 22.92 11.33
C TYR A 157 11.41 23.65 12.12
N SER A 158 11.89 23.08 13.22
CA SER A 158 12.97 23.68 14.00
C SER A 158 14.30 23.72 13.22
N GLN A 159 14.65 22.65 12.50
CA GLN A 159 15.81 22.63 11.62
C GLN A 159 15.70 23.64 10.49
N ALA A 160 14.55 23.71 9.81
CA ALA A 160 14.31 24.67 8.74
C ALA A 160 14.38 26.11 9.24
N SER A 161 13.81 26.41 10.41
CA SER A 161 13.88 27.73 11.02
C SER A 161 15.32 28.08 11.42
N SER A 162 16.09 27.13 11.96
CA SER A 162 17.51 27.32 12.29
C SER A 162 18.34 27.60 11.04
N MET A 163 18.16 26.84 9.96
CA MET A 163 18.84 27.10 8.69
C MET A 163 18.48 28.47 8.11
N ARG A 164 17.20 28.85 8.18
CA ARG A 164 16.75 30.17 7.72
C ARG A 164 17.38 31.29 8.52
N GLU A 165 17.51 31.14 9.84
CA GLU A 165 18.15 32.13 10.70
C GLU A 165 19.66 32.20 10.45
N ALA A 166 20.33 31.06 10.28
CA ALA A 166 21.74 31.00 9.89
C ALA A 166 21.98 31.66 8.52
N LEU A 167 21.08 31.48 7.56
CA LEU A 167 21.12 32.17 6.26
C LEU A 167 20.89 33.68 6.42
N ARG A 168 19.95 34.08 7.27
CA ARG A 168 19.69 35.49 7.59
C ARG A 168 20.88 36.15 8.28
N HIS A 169 21.64 35.43 9.11
CA HIS A 169 22.85 35.97 9.74
C HIS A 169 24.05 36.03 8.79
N SER A 170 24.15 35.11 7.83
CA SER A 170 25.24 35.10 6.84
C SER A 170 25.00 36.06 5.67
N MET A 171 23.75 36.41 5.38
CA MET A 171 23.40 37.42 4.38
C MET A 171 23.16 38.78 5.05
N PRO A 172 23.86 39.85 4.64
CA PRO A 172 23.52 41.19 5.11
C PRO A 172 22.10 41.54 4.68
N ALA A 173 21.39 42.35 5.47
CA ALA A 173 20.02 42.75 5.20
C ALA A 173 19.89 43.30 3.76
N PRO A 174 18.82 42.93 3.00
CA PRO A 174 18.68 43.31 1.60
C PRO A 174 18.69 44.83 1.36
N ASP A 175 18.29 45.61 2.37
CA ASP A 175 18.27 47.08 2.29
C ASP A 175 19.57 47.76 2.76
N SER A 176 20.53 46.99 3.27
CA SER A 176 21.83 47.52 3.66
C SER A 176 22.60 48.07 2.46
N ASP A 177 23.35 49.14 2.67
CA ASP A 177 24.18 49.74 1.61
C ASP A 177 25.25 48.75 1.10
N GLU A 178 25.70 47.83 1.96
CA GLU A 178 26.60 46.74 1.59
C GLU A 178 25.96 45.75 0.61
N ALA A 179 24.70 45.36 0.82
CA ALA A 179 23.97 44.48 -0.09
C ALA A 179 23.77 45.15 -1.46
N LYS A 180 23.35 46.42 -1.47
CA LYS A 180 23.21 47.22 -2.70
C LYS A 180 24.54 47.37 -3.45
N ALA A 181 25.64 47.59 -2.72
CA ALA A 181 26.98 47.68 -3.30
C ALA A 181 27.46 46.34 -3.89
N ARG A 182 27.19 45.21 -3.22
CA ARG A 182 27.49 43.86 -3.73
C ARG A 182 26.71 43.58 -5.01
N ASP A 183 25.42 43.89 -5.03
CA ASP A 183 24.57 43.70 -6.21
C ASP A 183 25.01 44.58 -7.38
N ALA A 184 25.35 45.84 -7.13
CA ALA A 184 25.89 46.74 -8.14
C ALA A 184 27.22 46.21 -8.72
N ARG A 185 28.11 45.67 -7.89
CA ARG A 185 29.36 45.03 -8.35
C ARG A 185 29.08 43.78 -9.17
N ALA A 186 28.14 42.93 -8.76
CA ALA A 186 27.75 41.73 -9.50
C ALA A 186 27.11 42.05 -10.84
N ARG A 187 26.26 43.10 -10.90
CA ARG A 187 25.69 43.61 -12.16
C ARG A 187 26.78 44.13 -13.09
N ARG A 188 27.69 44.98 -12.59
CA ARG A 188 28.84 45.51 -13.38
C ARG A 188 29.74 44.40 -13.92
N ARG A 189 29.99 43.34 -13.14
CA ARG A 189 30.76 42.18 -13.61
C ARG A 189 30.06 41.46 -14.76
N ARG A 190 28.76 41.19 -14.62
CA ARG A 190 27.96 40.54 -15.68
C ARG A 190 27.91 41.38 -16.95
N THR A 191 27.65 42.69 -16.84
CA THR A 191 27.61 43.57 -18.02
C THR A 191 28.98 43.67 -18.69
N ARG A 192 30.08 43.70 -17.93
CA ARG A 192 31.43 43.71 -18.48
C ARG A 192 31.78 42.39 -19.18
N GLN A 193 31.34 41.25 -18.66
CA GLN A 193 31.54 39.95 -19.30
C GLN A 193 30.78 39.87 -20.63
N LEU A 194 29.51 40.27 -20.65
CA LEU A 194 28.72 40.33 -21.88
C LEU A 194 29.33 41.26 -22.93
N ALA A 195 29.88 42.41 -22.51
CA ALA A 195 30.61 43.30 -23.40
C ALA A 195 31.90 42.68 -23.95
N ALA A 196 32.69 42.03 -23.09
CA ALA A 196 33.89 41.35 -23.53
C ALA A 196 33.58 40.21 -24.53
N GLU A 197 32.49 39.47 -24.31
CA GLU A 197 32.05 38.41 -25.20
C GLU A 197 31.58 38.96 -26.54
N ALA A 198 30.74 40.00 -26.56
CA ALA A 198 30.27 40.65 -27.77
C ALA A 198 31.41 41.22 -28.63
N LEU A 199 32.42 41.84 -28.00
CA LEU A 199 33.60 42.39 -28.69
C LEU A 199 34.58 41.31 -29.16
N ALA A 200 34.58 40.12 -28.55
CA ALA A 200 35.42 38.99 -28.97
C ALA A 200 34.81 38.19 -30.14
N MET A 201 33.53 38.38 -30.44
CA MET A 201 32.80 37.62 -31.47
C MET A 201 33.38 37.77 -32.89
N PRO A 202 33.76 38.96 -33.40
CA PRO A 202 34.28 39.10 -34.78
C PRO A 202 35.50 38.23 -35.08
N LYS A 203 36.36 37.96 -34.09
CA LYS A 203 37.48 37.01 -34.22
C LYS A 203 36.99 35.57 -34.35
N ARG A 204 36.03 35.16 -33.49
CA ARG A 204 35.42 33.83 -33.55
C ARG A 204 34.67 33.57 -34.86
N LEU A 205 34.03 34.59 -35.42
CA LEU A 205 33.33 34.48 -36.70
C LEU A 205 34.30 34.21 -37.86
N ARG A 206 35.47 34.87 -37.88
CA ARG A 206 36.51 34.62 -38.88
C ARG A 206 37.00 33.17 -38.84
N ASP A 207 37.21 32.62 -37.65
CA ASP A 207 37.65 31.24 -37.48
C ASP A 207 36.59 30.24 -37.98
N LEU A 208 35.30 30.53 -37.76
CA LEU A 208 34.19 29.68 -38.22
C LEU A 208 33.99 29.73 -39.74
N VAL A 209 34.18 30.91 -40.35
CA VAL A 209 34.11 31.06 -41.81
C VAL A 209 35.30 30.37 -42.49
N GLN A 210 36.51 30.44 -41.92
CA GLN A 210 37.66 29.67 -42.42
C GLN A 210 37.44 28.15 -42.36
N GLN A 211 36.61 27.66 -41.44
CA GLN A 211 36.22 26.26 -41.33
C GLN A 211 35.05 25.87 -42.25
N GLY A 212 34.55 26.80 -43.10
CA GLY A 212 33.45 26.56 -44.03
C GLY A 212 32.06 26.50 -43.37
N ARG A 213 31.92 26.93 -42.11
CA ARG A 213 30.66 26.89 -41.33
C ARG A 213 30.00 28.27 -41.26
N GLU A 214 29.75 28.86 -42.43
CA GLU A 214 29.24 30.23 -42.56
C GLU A 214 27.82 30.41 -41.97
N ASP A 215 26.95 29.43 -42.19
CA ASP A 215 25.56 29.48 -41.71
C ASP A 215 25.47 29.50 -40.18
N GLU A 216 26.38 28.81 -39.50
CA GLU A 216 26.44 28.81 -38.04
C GLU A 216 27.04 30.11 -37.50
N ALA A 217 28.05 30.65 -38.18
CA ALA A 217 28.64 31.94 -37.84
C ALA A 217 27.59 33.07 -37.94
N ARG A 218 26.75 33.07 -38.98
CA ARG A 218 25.65 34.06 -39.13
C ARG A 218 24.65 33.98 -37.97
N LYS A 219 24.20 32.76 -37.63
CA LYS A 219 23.29 32.55 -36.49
C LYS A 219 23.88 33.01 -35.16
N GLN A 220 25.19 32.81 -34.95
CA GLN A 220 25.87 33.25 -33.73
C GLN A 220 26.11 34.77 -33.69
N TRP A 221 26.15 35.44 -34.84
CA TRP A 221 26.35 36.89 -34.94
C TRP A 221 25.05 37.69 -34.75
N ASP A 222 23.89 37.13 -35.07
CA ASP A 222 22.60 37.83 -35.03
C ASP A 222 22.30 38.52 -33.69
N LEU A 223 22.48 37.83 -32.57
CA LEU A 223 22.19 38.35 -31.22
C LEU A 223 23.23 39.38 -30.74
N PRO A 224 24.55 39.10 -30.79
CA PRO A 224 25.58 40.09 -30.47
C PRO A 224 25.50 41.35 -31.33
N ARG A 225 25.22 41.20 -32.64
CA ARG A 225 25.07 42.33 -33.55
C ARG A 225 23.93 43.25 -33.15
N ARG A 226 22.75 42.68 -32.85
CA ARG A 226 21.60 43.46 -32.34
C ARG A 226 21.93 44.18 -31.03
N LEU A 227 22.68 43.52 -30.14
CA LEU A 227 23.13 44.13 -28.89
C LEU A 227 24.06 45.33 -29.15
N LEU A 228 25.06 45.18 -30.02
CA LEU A 228 25.99 46.25 -30.39
C LEU A 228 25.28 47.43 -31.10
N VAL A 229 24.35 47.15 -32.01
CA VAL A 229 23.50 48.19 -32.63
C VAL A 229 22.70 48.94 -31.56
N SER A 230 22.12 48.22 -30.60
CA SER A 230 21.41 48.86 -29.48
C SER A 230 22.31 49.69 -28.57
N TRP A 231 23.62 49.42 -28.53
CA TRP A 231 24.60 50.20 -27.77
C TRP A 231 24.99 51.46 -28.52
N ARG A 232 25.21 51.35 -29.82
CA ARG A 232 25.42 52.50 -30.72
C ARG A 232 24.26 53.48 -30.65
N ASP A 233 23.03 53.00 -30.77
CA ASP A 233 21.82 53.86 -30.76
C ASP A 233 21.62 54.56 -29.40
N LYS A 234 22.17 53.98 -28.31
CA LYS A 234 22.20 54.57 -26.97
C LYS A 234 23.44 55.44 -26.70
N GLY A 235 24.33 55.61 -27.69
CA GLY A 235 25.57 56.38 -27.56
C GLY A 235 26.63 55.74 -26.66
N VAL A 236 26.57 54.43 -26.44
CA VAL A 236 27.50 53.69 -25.58
C VAL A 236 28.64 53.11 -26.42
N GLY A 237 29.89 53.51 -26.14
CA GLY A 237 31.09 52.92 -26.73
C GLY A 237 31.60 53.54 -28.04
N GLY A 238 30.92 54.57 -28.57
CA GLY A 238 31.45 55.42 -29.64
C GLY A 238 31.86 54.67 -30.92
N GLU A 239 33.00 55.05 -31.49
CA GLU A 239 33.55 54.51 -32.74
C GLU A 239 33.96 53.02 -32.62
N ASP A 240 34.38 52.56 -31.44
CA ASP A 240 34.82 51.18 -31.21
C ASP A 240 33.69 50.16 -31.43
N VAL A 241 32.46 50.52 -31.08
CA VAL A 241 31.27 49.67 -31.30
C VAL A 241 30.91 49.59 -32.78
N GLN A 242 31.06 50.70 -33.51
CA GLN A 242 30.82 50.74 -34.95
C GLN A 242 31.86 49.89 -35.69
N SER A 243 33.15 50.06 -35.36
CA SER A 243 34.23 49.23 -35.88
C SER A 243 34.00 47.73 -35.63
N CYS A 244 33.50 47.34 -34.45
CA CYS A 244 33.20 45.92 -34.18
C CYS A 244 32.01 45.38 -34.98
N ILE A 245 31.01 46.21 -35.28
CA ILE A 245 29.89 45.83 -36.16
C ILE A 245 30.41 45.65 -37.59
N ASP A 246 31.19 46.60 -38.08
CA ASP A 246 31.74 46.60 -39.44
C ASP A 246 32.72 45.44 -39.63
N GLU A 247 33.60 45.18 -38.65
CA GLU A 247 34.49 44.02 -38.65
C GLU A 247 33.73 42.70 -38.67
N GLY A 248 32.63 42.58 -37.92
CA GLY A 248 31.81 41.37 -37.87
C GLY A 248 30.98 41.14 -39.14
N ASP A 249 30.45 42.21 -39.73
CA ASP A 249 29.69 42.15 -40.99
C ASP A 249 30.62 41.90 -42.20
N ALA A 250 31.84 42.43 -42.18
CA ALA A 250 32.86 42.20 -43.21
C ALA A 250 33.32 40.72 -43.29
N VAL A 251 33.17 39.93 -42.23
CA VAL A 251 33.45 38.48 -42.24
C VAL A 251 32.54 37.74 -43.23
N PHE A 252 31.33 38.26 -43.48
CA PHE A 252 30.34 37.66 -44.36
C PHE A 252 30.17 38.42 -45.68
N ALA A 253 30.87 39.54 -45.86
CA ALA A 253 30.91 40.24 -47.13
C ALA A 253 31.60 39.33 -48.16
N PRO A 254 30.99 39.07 -49.32
CA PRO A 254 31.71 38.42 -50.40
C PRO A 254 32.91 39.32 -50.73
N ALA A 255 34.09 38.75 -50.93
CA ALA A 255 35.23 39.46 -51.50
C ALA A 255 34.84 39.93 -52.91
N SER A 256 34.16 41.08 -53.02
CA SER A 256 33.85 41.67 -54.31
C SER A 256 35.10 42.36 -54.83
N GLU A 257 35.38 42.13 -56.12
CA GLU A 257 36.31 42.91 -56.95
C GLU A 257 37.79 42.53 -56.83
N ALA A 258 38.11 41.30 -57.20
CA ALA A 258 39.39 40.97 -57.85
C ALA A 258 39.15 40.70 -59.35
N GLU A 259 38.67 41.70 -60.08
CA GLU A 259 38.71 41.71 -61.56
C GLU A 259 39.40 43.01 -62.02
N GLY A 260 40.73 42.89 -62.17
CA GLY A 260 41.67 43.55 -63.10
C GLY A 260 41.56 45.06 -63.44
N PRO A 261 42.66 45.83 -63.26
CA PRO A 261 43.04 46.84 -64.22
C PRO A 261 43.86 46.19 -65.34
N GLY A 262 43.35 46.14 -66.57
CA GLY A 262 44.07 45.54 -67.70
C GLY A 262 43.47 45.89 -69.05
N ARG A 263 44.19 46.75 -69.78
CA ARG A 263 44.03 47.15 -71.19
C ARG A 263 43.64 46.03 -72.14
#